data_AF-A0A838UN52-F1
#
_entry.id   AF-A0A838UN52-F1
#
_cell.length_a   1.000
_cell.length_b   1.000
_cell.length_c   1.000
_cell.angle_alpha   90.00
_cell.angle_beta   90.00
_cell.angle_gamma   90.00
#
_symmetry.space_group_name_H-M   'P 1'
#
loop_
_entity.id
_entity.type
_entity.pdbx_description
1 polymer ?
#
loop_
_entity_poly.entity_id
_entity_poly.type
_entity_poly.pdbx_seq_one_letter_code
_entity_poly.pdbx_strand_id
1 'polypeptide(L)'
;MLPTRDDIAAYCERIGYSGVLDPTLATLQALQRAQTMHIPFENLDVMLRRPIHLTWDALMHKLVHGHRGGYCYEVNGLFAGILQRVGFTITTLAARNLTTTEPLRPRTHMVVAVH
;
A
#
# COMPACT_ATOMS: atom_id res chain seq x y z
N MET A 1 -8.22 11.85 3.83
CA MET A 1 -8.94 11.51 5.08
C MET A 1 -8.26 10.29 5.69
N LEU A 2 -8.21 10.15 7.01
CA LEU A 2 -7.71 8.91 7.63
C LEU A 2 -8.75 7.79 7.43
N PRO A 3 -8.33 6.52 7.30
CA PRO A 3 -9.24 5.40 7.07
C PRO A 3 -10.31 5.27 8.15
N THR A 4 -11.52 4.93 7.75
CA THR A 4 -12.61 4.60 8.69
C THR A 4 -12.41 3.20 9.28
N ARG A 5 -13.25 2.79 10.25
CA ARG A 5 -13.23 1.40 10.73
C ARG A 5 -13.71 0.42 9.66
N ASP A 6 -14.68 0.82 8.84
CA ASP A 6 -15.23 0.01 7.77
C ASP A 6 -14.20 -0.20 6.65
N ASP A 7 -13.39 0.82 6.36
CA ASP A 7 -12.26 0.69 5.42
C ASP A 7 -11.25 -0.37 5.88
N ILE A 8 -10.97 -0.42 7.18
CA ILE A 8 -10.04 -1.39 7.77
C ILE A 8 -10.61 -2.80 7.64
N ALA A 9 -11.90 -2.98 7.93
CA ALA A 9 -12.58 -4.27 7.77
C ALA A 9 -12.53 -4.74 6.31
N ALA A 10 -12.88 -3.88 5.35
CA ALA A 10 -12.85 -4.20 3.93
C ALA A 10 -11.43 -4.52 3.43
N TYR A 11 -10.43 -3.77 3.89
CA TYR A 11 -9.03 -4.06 3.59
C TYR A 11 -8.59 -5.41 4.16
N CYS A 12 -8.88 -5.70 5.43
CA CYS A 12 -8.55 -6.98 6.07
C CYS A 12 -9.20 -8.16 5.35
N GLU A 13 -10.47 -8.03 4.95
CA GLU A 13 -11.17 -9.01 4.11
C GLU A 13 -10.45 -9.21 2.77
N ARG A 14 -10.11 -8.11 2.08
CA ARG A 14 -9.42 -8.13 0.78
C ARG A 14 -8.09 -8.87 0.82
N ILE A 15 -7.36 -8.78 1.93
CA ILE A 15 -6.05 -9.42 2.09
C ILE A 15 -6.11 -10.76 2.87
N GLY A 16 -7.31 -11.23 3.22
CA GLY A 16 -7.49 -12.47 3.98
C GLY A 16 -6.89 -12.42 5.39
N TYR A 17 -6.86 -11.25 6.04
CA TYR A 17 -6.31 -11.08 7.38
C TYR A 17 -7.42 -11.04 8.44
N SER A 18 -7.33 -11.92 9.43
CA SER A 18 -8.29 -12.03 10.54
C SER A 18 -7.63 -11.93 11.92
N GLY A 19 -6.38 -11.45 11.99
CA GLY A 19 -5.63 -11.30 13.24
C GLY A 19 -5.99 -10.02 13.99
N VAL A 20 -5.40 -9.85 15.18
CA VAL A 20 -5.56 -8.65 16.01
C VAL A 20 -4.76 -7.48 15.43
N LEU A 21 -5.35 -6.29 15.41
CA LEU A 21 -4.76 -5.07 14.86
C LEU A 21 -4.11 -4.20 15.95
N ASP A 22 -3.15 -4.75 16.67
CA ASP A 22 -2.30 -3.98 17.59
C ASP A 22 -1.02 -3.52 16.87
N PRO A 23 -0.44 -2.34 17.20
CA PRO A 23 0.76 -1.81 16.54
C PRO A 23 2.04 -2.54 17.01
N THR A 24 2.13 -3.83 16.70
CA THR A 24 3.26 -4.70 17.05
C THR A 24 4.01 -5.16 15.81
N LEU A 25 5.27 -5.58 15.97
CA LEU A 25 6.05 -6.15 14.87
C LEU A 25 5.36 -7.37 14.24
N ALA A 26 4.73 -8.23 15.06
CA ALA A 26 4.01 -9.40 14.58
C ALA A 26 2.83 -9.01 13.66
N THR A 27 2.05 -8.00 14.07
CA THR A 27 0.96 -7.45 13.24
C THR A 27 1.49 -6.84 11.95
N LEU A 28 2.56 -6.04 12.02
CA LEU A 28 3.18 -5.43 10.83
C LEU A 28 3.61 -6.48 9.81
N GLN A 29 4.33 -7.51 10.25
CA GLN A 29 4.79 -8.61 9.39
C GLN A 29 3.62 -9.38 8.78
N ALA A 30 2.59 -9.67 9.57
CA ALA A 30 1.42 -10.39 9.11
C ALA A 30 0.61 -9.58 8.09
N LEU A 31 0.37 -8.29 8.34
CA LEU A 31 -0.30 -7.39 7.41
C LEU A 31 0.50 -7.21 6.12
N GLN A 32 1.81 -7.01 6.21
CA GLN A 32 2.68 -6.86 5.04
C GLN A 32 2.64 -8.13 4.18
N ARG A 33 2.80 -9.31 4.79
CA ARG A 33 2.73 -10.59 4.09
C ARG A 33 1.37 -10.81 3.45
N ALA A 34 0.29 -10.54 4.18
CA ALA A 34 -1.07 -10.69 3.65
C ALA A 34 -1.30 -9.76 2.46
N GLN A 35 -0.90 -8.49 2.53
CA GLN A 35 -1.02 -7.56 1.40
C GLN A 35 -0.25 -8.01 0.18
N THR A 36 1.04 -8.37 0.33
CA THR A 36 1.88 -8.75 -0.82
C THR A 36 1.43 -10.04 -1.50
N MET A 37 0.75 -10.93 -0.77
CA MET A 37 0.19 -12.17 -1.31
C MET A 37 -1.17 -11.98 -2.01
N HIS A 38 -1.90 -10.90 -1.71
CA HIS A 38 -3.29 -10.73 -2.19
C HIS A 38 -3.51 -9.51 -3.09
N ILE A 39 -2.73 -8.44 -2.96
CA ILE A 39 -2.83 -7.24 -3.82
C ILE A 39 -1.73 -7.30 -4.89
N PRO A 40 -2.07 -7.48 -6.17
CA PRO A 40 -1.08 -7.54 -7.24
C PRO A 40 -0.29 -6.23 -7.38
N PHE A 41 0.96 -6.36 -7.82
CA PHE A 41 1.71 -5.22 -8.35
C PHE A 41 1.48 -5.13 -9.85
N GLU A 42 1.00 -3.99 -10.35
CA GLU A 42 0.68 -3.79 -11.76
C GLU A 42 0.76 -2.30 -12.19
N ASN A 43 0.79 -2.08 -13.49
CA ASN A 43 0.80 -0.75 -14.11
C ASN A 43 -0.17 -0.65 -15.30
N LEU A 44 -1.26 -1.42 -15.29
CA LEU A 44 -2.18 -1.54 -16.42
C LEU A 44 -2.85 -0.20 -16.73
N ASP A 45 -3.22 0.58 -15.72
CA ASP A 45 -3.84 1.90 -15.95
C ASP A 45 -2.86 2.86 -16.63
N VAL A 46 -1.56 2.78 -16.32
CA VAL A 46 -0.52 3.56 -17.03
C VAL A 46 -0.44 3.12 -18.49
N MET A 47 -0.41 1.81 -18.76
CA MET A 47 -0.37 1.27 -20.11
C MET A 47 -1.61 1.67 -20.94
N LEU A 48 -2.77 1.70 -20.28
CA LEU A 48 -4.05 2.13 -20.87
C LEU A 48 -4.23 3.65 -20.88
N ARG A 49 -3.22 4.43 -20.49
CA ARG A 49 -3.24 5.91 -20.40
C ARG A 49 -4.41 6.46 -19.57
N ARG A 50 -4.79 5.73 -18.52
CA ARG A 50 -5.75 6.16 -17.52
C ARG A 50 -5.03 6.96 -16.42
N PRO A 51 -5.68 7.98 -15.85
CA PRO A 51 -5.09 8.74 -14.75
C PRO A 51 -4.89 7.85 -13.52
N ILE A 52 -3.82 8.12 -12.78
CA ILE A 52 -3.56 7.50 -11.47
C ILE A 52 -3.98 8.48 -10.39
N HIS A 53 -4.87 8.05 -9.50
CA HIS A 53 -5.34 8.83 -8.36
C HIS A 53 -4.82 8.23 -7.07
N LEU A 54 -4.15 9.04 -6.25
CA LEU A 54 -3.53 8.61 -4.99
C LEU A 54 -4.31 9.07 -3.75
N THR A 55 -5.56 9.52 -3.93
CA THR A 55 -6.44 9.83 -2.79
C THR A 55 -6.87 8.53 -2.11
N TRP A 56 -7.11 8.60 -0.79
CA TRP A 56 -7.57 7.44 -0.01
C TRP A 56 -8.74 6.71 -0.67
N ASP A 57 -9.80 7.44 -1.02
CA ASP A 57 -11.01 6.87 -1.62
C ASP A 57 -10.74 6.20 -2.97
N ALA A 58 -9.84 6.74 -3.79
CA ALA A 58 -9.47 6.14 -5.06
C ALA A 58 -8.67 4.85 -4.87
N LEU A 59 -7.76 4.83 -3.88
CA LEU A 59 -6.98 3.64 -3.54
C LEU A 59 -7.89 2.52 -3.00
N MET A 60 -8.80 2.84 -2.07
CA MET A 60 -9.79 1.88 -1.57
C MET A 60 -10.69 1.35 -2.70
N HIS A 61 -11.23 2.25 -3.52
CA HIS A 61 -12.07 1.87 -4.65
C HIS A 61 -11.34 0.91 -5.61
N LYS A 62 -10.10 1.23 -5.99
CA LYS A 62 -9.35 0.44 -6.97
C LYS A 62 -8.80 -0.86 -6.38
N LEU A 63 -8.04 -0.77 -5.30
CA LEU A 63 -7.23 -1.88 -4.79
C LEU A 63 -8.05 -2.85 -3.92
N VAL A 64 -8.99 -2.31 -3.14
CA VAL A 64 -9.82 -3.09 -2.22
C VAL A 64 -11.10 -3.53 -2.92
N HIS A 65 -12.00 -2.61 -3.22
CA HIS A 65 -13.32 -2.96 -3.78
C HIS A 65 -13.25 -3.42 -5.24
N GLY A 66 -12.34 -2.87 -6.03
CA GLY A 66 -12.14 -3.21 -7.43
C GLY A 66 -11.30 -4.47 -7.67
N HIS A 67 -10.75 -5.07 -6.61
CA HIS A 67 -9.85 -6.24 -6.67
C HIS A 67 -8.69 -6.09 -7.69
N ARG A 68 -8.24 -4.85 -7.93
CA ARG A 68 -7.08 -4.56 -8.79
C ARG A 68 -5.80 -4.45 -7.98
N GLY A 69 -4.69 -4.42 -8.70
CA GLY A 69 -3.39 -4.07 -8.13
C GLY A 69 -3.03 -2.62 -8.42
N GLY A 70 -1.83 -2.23 -8.03
CA GLY A 70 -1.26 -0.93 -8.36
C GLY A 70 0.27 -0.95 -8.31
N TYR A 71 0.89 0.15 -8.71
CA TYR A 71 2.34 0.29 -8.58
C TYR A 71 2.73 0.80 -7.18
N CYS A 72 4.01 1.08 -6.95
CA CYS A 72 4.54 1.36 -5.61
C CYS A 72 3.83 2.48 -4.85
N TYR A 73 3.46 3.60 -5.49
CA TYR A 73 2.76 4.69 -4.79
C TYR A 73 1.33 4.31 -4.37
N GLU A 74 0.64 3.47 -5.14
CA GLU A 74 -0.72 3.06 -4.84
C GLU A 74 -0.73 2.04 -3.69
N VAL A 75 0.03 0.96 -3.82
CA VAL A 75 0.03 -0.12 -2.83
C VAL A 75 0.68 0.30 -1.51
N ASN A 76 1.72 1.14 -1.53
CA ASN A 76 2.34 1.65 -0.32
C ASN A 76 1.57 2.84 0.26
N GLY A 77 0.86 3.61 -0.57
CA GLY A 77 -0.06 4.65 -0.10
C GLY A 77 -1.23 4.06 0.69
N LEU A 78 -1.85 3.00 0.16
CA LEU A 78 -2.88 2.23 0.87
C LEU A 78 -2.32 1.69 2.19
N PHE A 79 -1.18 0.99 2.13
CA PHE A 79 -0.58 0.38 3.31
C PHE A 79 -0.22 1.41 4.39
N ALA A 80 0.34 2.56 4.01
CA ALA A 80 0.65 3.64 4.94
C ALA A 80 -0.61 4.15 5.68
N GLY A 81 -1.72 4.34 4.96
CA GLY A 81 -2.99 4.74 5.58
C GLY A 81 -3.50 3.69 6.58
N ILE A 82 -3.46 2.41 6.21
CA ILE A 82 -3.82 1.30 7.10
C ILE A 82 -2.94 1.28 8.36
N LEU A 83 -1.62 1.35 8.20
CA LEU A 83 -0.68 1.34 9.33
C LEU A 83 -0.91 2.51 10.29
N GLN A 84 -1.11 3.72 9.76
CA GLN A 84 -1.46 4.89 10.57
C GLN A 84 -2.77 4.66 11.35
N ARG A 85 -3.77 4.05 10.70
CA ARG A 85 -5.07 3.79 11.34
C ARG A 85 -5.00 2.75 12.45
N VAL A 86 -4.16 1.72 12.27
CA VAL A 86 -3.86 0.69 13.27
C VAL A 86 -3.07 1.28 14.46
N GLY A 87 -2.41 2.43 14.26
CA GLY A 87 -1.71 3.16 15.32
C GLY A 87 -0.19 3.06 15.25
N PHE A 88 0.37 2.58 14.14
CA PHE A 88 1.81 2.64 13.92
C PHE A 88 2.27 4.08 13.65
N THR A 89 3.46 4.41 14.16
CA THR A 89 4.16 5.64 13.76
C THR A 89 4.94 5.34 12.48
N ILE A 90 4.70 6.11 11.42
CA ILE A 90 5.31 5.85 10.11
C ILE A 90 5.87 7.10 9.44
N THR A 91 6.78 6.88 8.49
CA THR A 91 7.29 7.90 7.58
C THR A 91 7.31 7.35 6.16
N THR A 92 6.73 8.09 5.21
CA THR A 92 6.81 7.76 3.79
C THR A 92 8.09 8.34 3.19
N LEU A 93 8.84 7.52 2.44
CA LEU A 93 10.12 7.91 1.85
C LEU A 93 10.14 7.65 0.34
N ALA A 94 11.01 8.36 -0.37
CA ALA A 94 11.26 8.17 -1.79
C ALA A 94 12.65 7.56 -2.03
N ALA A 95 12.69 6.44 -2.77
CA ALA A 95 13.86 5.64 -3.04
C ALA A 95 14.15 5.52 -4.56
N ARG A 96 15.37 5.11 -4.90
CA ARG A 96 15.80 4.80 -6.27
C ARG A 96 15.81 3.29 -6.47
N ASN A 97 15.26 2.82 -7.58
CA ASN A 97 15.43 1.42 -7.99
C ASN A 97 16.82 1.25 -8.63
N LEU A 98 17.63 0.33 -8.10
CA LEU A 98 19.02 0.07 -8.52
C LEU A 98 19.19 -1.26 -9.27
N THR A 99 18.15 -1.72 -9.98
CA THR A 99 18.25 -2.89 -10.88
C THR A 99 19.36 -2.73 -11.93
N THR A 100 19.72 -1.50 -12.27
CA THR A 100 20.99 -1.16 -12.92
C THR A 100 21.71 -0.10 -12.09
N THR A 101 23.04 -0.18 -12.05
CA THR A 101 23.88 0.76 -11.28
C THR A 101 24.08 2.09 -11.99
N GLU A 102 24.00 2.12 -13.32
CA GLU A 102 24.15 3.32 -14.13
C GLU A 102 23.11 3.40 -15.26
N PRO A 103 22.67 4.63 -15.65
CA PRO A 103 22.88 5.91 -14.97
C PRO A 103 22.05 6.02 -13.67
N LEU A 104 22.36 7.00 -12.81
CA LEU A 104 21.63 7.22 -11.55
C LEU A 104 20.13 7.49 -11.81
N ARG A 105 19.28 6.57 -11.34
CA ARG A 105 17.82 6.58 -11.58
C ARG A 105 17.10 7.58 -10.67
N PRO A 106 15.99 8.22 -11.07
CA PRO A 106 15.25 9.16 -10.22
C PRO A 106 14.63 8.47 -8.98
N ARG A 107 14.28 9.25 -7.96
CA ARG A 107 13.60 8.76 -6.73
C ARG A 107 12.10 8.58 -6.96
N THR A 108 11.72 7.54 -7.68
CA THR A 108 10.33 7.28 -8.07
C THR A 108 9.74 6.03 -7.43
N HIS A 109 10.38 5.51 -6.37
CA HIS A 109 9.86 4.38 -5.61
C HIS A 109 9.45 4.84 -4.21
N MET A 110 8.16 4.72 -3.87
CA MET A 110 7.68 4.98 -2.51
C MET A 110 7.99 3.78 -1.61
N VAL A 111 8.46 4.04 -0.39
CA VAL A 111 8.57 3.05 0.69
C VAL A 111 8.01 3.62 2.00
N VAL A 112 7.69 2.76 2.95
CA VAL A 112 7.17 3.14 4.28
C VAL A 112 8.14 2.64 5.35
N ALA A 113 8.66 3.56 6.15
CA ALA A 113 9.41 3.26 7.37
C ALA A 113 8.44 3.25 8.56
N VAL A 114 8.55 2.24 9.43
CA VAL A 114 7.75 2.08 10.65
C VAL A 114 8.70 2.18 11.85
N HIS A 115 8.28 2.90 12.89
CA HIS A 115 9.06 3.17 14.11
C HIS A 115 8.51 2.44 15.32
#